data_AF-A7T2F8-F1
#
_entry.id   AF-A7T2F8-F1
#
_cell.length_a   1.000
_cell.length_b   1.000
_cell.length_c   1.000
_cell.angle_alpha   90.00
_cell.angle_beta   90.00
_cell.angle_gamma   90.00
#
_symmetry.space_group_name_H-M   'P 1'
#
loop_
_entity.id
_entity.type
_entity.pdbx_description
1 polymer ?
#
loop_
_entity_poly.entity_id
_entity_poly.type
_entity_poly.pdbx_seq_one_letter_code
_entity_poly.pdbx_strand_id
1 'polypeptide(L)'
;MLGKLCITTSFNGLYVFSAELFPTMVRNSGMGLLSVISRVGAALAPFVVQLTRINAILPFALMGGLTFLAALACWFLPETRGKPTLEVI
;
A
#
# COMPACT_ATOMS: atom_id res chain seq x y z
N MET A 1 18.42 6.88 -2.96
CA MET A 1 17.78 7.43 -1.74
C MET A 1 16.38 7.97 -2.02
N LEU A 2 16.17 8.73 -3.10
CA LEU A 2 14.87 9.31 -3.45
C LEU A 2 13.70 8.31 -3.48
N GLY A 3 13.86 7.18 -4.19
CA GLY A 3 12.78 6.17 -4.29
C GLY A 3 12.37 5.56 -2.94
N LYS A 4 13.33 5.38 -2.01
CA LYS A 4 13.04 4.87 -0.66
C LYS A 4 12.24 5.89 0.16
N LEU A 5 12.54 7.19 0.00
CA LEU A 5 11.78 8.27 0.63
C LEU A 5 10.35 8.31 0.10
N CYS A 6 10.16 8.27 -1.22
CA CYS A 6 8.83 8.26 -1.83
C CYS A 6 7.95 7.12 -1.31
N ILE A 7 8.48 5.88 -1.30
CA ILE A 7 7.74 4.71 -0.79
C ILE A 7 7.37 4.88 0.69
N THR A 8 8.31 5.39 1.50
CA THR A 8 8.07 5.60 2.95
C THR A 8 6.97 6.64 3.17
N THR A 9 7.02 7.76 2.46
CA THR A 9 6.00 8.81 2.55
C THR A 9 4.63 8.32 2.07
N SER A 10 4.57 7.59 0.94
CA SER A 10 3.33 7.00 0.45
C SER A 10 2.73 5.99 1.44
N PHE A 11 3.56 5.13 2.04
CA PHE A 11 3.11 4.15 3.02
C PHE A 11 2.58 4.83 4.30
N ASN A 12 3.28 5.86 4.79
CA ASN A 12 2.83 6.62 5.94
C ASN A 12 1.50 7.36 5.66
N GLY A 13 1.37 7.99 4.50
CA GLY A 13 0.13 8.67 4.08
C GLY A 13 -1.07 7.72 4.00
N LEU A 14 -0.91 6.56 3.37
CA LEU A 14 -1.95 5.53 3.31
C LEU A 14 -2.34 4.99 4.69
N TYR A 15 -1.37 4.86 5.60
CA TYR A 15 -1.62 4.41 6.97
C TYR A 15 -2.48 5.41 7.75
N VAL A 16 -2.19 6.71 7.63
CA VAL A 16 -2.99 7.79 8.24
C VAL A 16 -4.39 7.84 7.62
N PHE A 17 -4.48 7.82 6.28
CA PHE A 17 -5.76 7.80 5.56
C PHE A 17 -6.64 6.62 5.98
N SER A 18 -6.07 5.43 6.10
CA SER A 18 -6.79 4.24 6.57
C SER A 18 -7.28 4.43 8.01
N ALA A 19 -6.49 5.04 8.88
CA ALA A 19 -6.88 5.33 10.26
C ALA A 19 -8.02 6.36 10.37
N GLU A 20 -8.13 7.30 9.41
CA GLU A 20 -9.23 8.27 9.34
C GLU A 20 -10.53 7.67 8.77
N LEU A 21 -10.40 6.69 7.86
CA LEU A 21 -11.54 6.05 7.21
C LEU A 21 -12.22 5.00 8.11
N PHE A 22 -11.48 4.31 8.96
CA PHE A 22 -12.02 3.24 9.80
C PHE A 22 -12.51 3.76 11.18
N PRO A 23 -13.79 3.55 11.55
CA PRO A 23 -14.26 3.88 12.89
C PRO A 23 -13.55 3.00 13.94
N THR A 24 -13.42 3.51 15.17
CA THR A 24 -12.65 2.90 16.29
C THR A 24 -12.93 1.41 16.51
N MET A 25 -14.18 0.98 16.30
CA MET A 25 -14.61 -0.41 16.44
C MET A 25 -13.98 -1.38 15.42
N VAL A 26 -13.68 -0.92 14.20
CA VAL A 26 -13.12 -1.78 13.12
C VAL A 26 -11.69 -1.42 12.76
N ARG A 27 -11.16 -0.29 13.28
CA ARG A 27 -9.80 0.18 13.01
C ARG A 27 -8.73 -0.86 13.36
N ASN A 28 -8.81 -1.49 14.53
CA ASN A 28 -7.82 -2.51 14.92
C ASN A 28 -7.80 -3.71 13.96
N SER A 29 -8.99 -4.19 13.57
CA SER A 29 -9.12 -5.32 12.63
C SER A 29 -8.71 -4.95 11.20
N GLY A 30 -9.09 -3.77 10.72
CA GLY A 30 -8.72 -3.28 9.38
C GLY A 30 -7.23 -3.04 9.23
N MET A 31 -6.60 -2.42 10.23
CA MET A 31 -5.15 -2.21 10.26
C MET A 31 -4.39 -3.55 10.41
N GLY A 32 -4.94 -4.50 11.15
CA GLY A 32 -4.43 -5.88 11.22
C GLY A 32 -4.42 -6.56 9.85
N LEU A 33 -5.53 -6.46 9.08
CA LEU A 33 -5.62 -7.04 7.75
C LEU A 33 -4.62 -6.41 6.77
N LEU A 34 -4.48 -5.08 6.79
CA LEU A 34 -3.48 -4.36 6.00
C LEU A 34 -2.06 -4.86 6.29
N SER A 35 -1.73 -5.09 7.56
CA SER A 35 -0.43 -5.64 7.97
C SER A 35 -0.21 -7.04 7.42
N VAL A 36 -1.22 -7.92 7.49
CA VAL A 36 -1.14 -9.28 6.92
C VAL A 36 -0.89 -9.22 5.42
N ILE A 37 -1.62 -8.39 4.68
CA ILE A 37 -1.43 -8.20 3.23
C ILE A 37 0.00 -7.72 2.93
N SER A 38 0.52 -6.77 3.72
CA SER A 38 1.91 -6.32 3.58
C SER A 38 2.92 -7.43 3.83
N ARG A 39 2.66 -8.35 4.77
CA ARG A 39 3.55 -9.50 5.03
C ARG A 39 3.48 -10.53 3.91
N VAL A 40 2.32 -10.75 3.30
CA VAL A 40 2.19 -11.61 2.11
C VAL A 40 3.00 -11.04 0.96
N GLY A 41 2.94 -9.72 0.72
CA GLY A 41 3.80 -9.06 -0.27
C GLY A 41 5.30 -9.26 0.00
N ALA A 42 5.72 -9.16 1.27
CA ALA A 42 7.10 -9.43 1.65
C ALA A 42 7.49 -10.92 1.47
N ALA A 43 6.57 -11.85 1.72
CA ALA A 43 6.79 -13.28 1.48
C ALA A 43 6.92 -13.63 -0.01
N LEU A 44 6.27 -12.85 -0.89
CA LEU A 44 6.38 -12.99 -2.35
C LEU A 44 7.66 -12.35 -2.92
N ALA A 45 8.33 -11.46 -2.18
CA ALA A 45 9.56 -10.80 -2.62
C ALA A 45 10.67 -11.76 -3.12
N PRO A 46 11.05 -12.84 -2.40
CA PRO A 46 12.07 -13.77 -2.89
C PRO A 46 11.66 -14.49 -4.19
N PHE A 47 10.37 -14.77 -4.40
CA PHE A 47 9.88 -15.37 -5.64
C PHE A 47 10.07 -14.43 -6.84
N VAL A 48 9.82 -13.13 -6.66
CA VAL A 48 10.06 -12.11 -7.70
C VAL A 48 11.55 -12.01 -8.01
N VAL A 49 12.42 -12.04 -7.00
CA VAL A 49 13.89 -12.02 -7.20
C VAL A 49 14.37 -13.29 -7.90
N GLN A 50 13.77 -14.45 -7.63
CA GLN A 50 14.13 -15.70 -8.30
C GLN A 50 13.83 -15.67 -9.80
N LEU A 51 12.84 -14.87 -10.23
CA LEU A 51 12.48 -14.64 -11.62
C LEU A 51 13.59 -13.93 -12.42
N THR A 52 14.51 -13.23 -11.74
CA THR A 52 15.71 -12.62 -12.33
C THR A 52 16.59 -13.63 -13.06
N ARG A 53 16.55 -14.93 -12.67
CA ARG A 53 17.34 -15.98 -13.33
C ARG A 53 16.95 -16.23 -14.79
N ILE A 54 15.70 -15.94 -15.16
CA ILE A 54 15.23 -16.09 -16.54
C ILE A 54 15.52 -14.83 -17.33
N ASN A 55 15.20 -13.66 -16.74
CA ASN A 55 15.44 -12.38 -17.39
C ASN A 55 15.60 -11.26 -16.35
N ALA A 56 16.67 -10.48 -16.45
CA ALA A 56 16.99 -9.45 -15.46
C ALA A 56 15.96 -8.29 -15.44
N ILE A 57 15.23 -8.07 -16.54
CA ILE A 57 14.28 -6.96 -16.70
C ILE A 57 12.90 -7.30 -16.11
N LEU A 58 12.51 -8.59 -16.10
CA LEU A 58 11.20 -9.04 -15.61
C LEU A 58 10.85 -8.58 -14.18
N PRO A 59 11.73 -8.72 -13.16
CA PRO A 59 11.40 -8.32 -11.80
C PRO A 59 11.16 -6.81 -11.68
N PHE A 60 11.92 -6.00 -12.41
CA PHE A 60 11.75 -4.54 -12.43
C PHE A 60 10.45 -4.14 -13.13
N ALA A 61 10.12 -4.78 -14.26
CA ALA A 61 8.87 -4.53 -14.97
C ALA A 61 7.65 -4.92 -14.12
N LEU A 62 7.71 -6.06 -13.41
CA LEU A 62 6.65 -6.49 -12.49
C LEU A 62 6.47 -5.52 -11.32
N MET A 63 7.54 -5.21 -10.59
CA MET A 63 7.49 -4.27 -9.45
C MET A 63 7.03 -2.87 -9.88
N GLY A 64 7.53 -2.38 -11.01
CA GLY A 64 7.11 -1.10 -11.59
C GLY A 64 5.63 -1.12 -11.99
N GLY A 65 5.19 -2.17 -12.69
CA GLY A 65 3.80 -2.33 -13.10
C GLY A 65 2.82 -2.42 -11.92
N LEU A 66 3.17 -3.20 -10.89
CA LEU A 66 2.41 -3.29 -9.64
C LEU A 66 2.30 -1.92 -8.94
N THR A 67 3.39 -1.16 -8.91
CA THR A 67 3.41 0.18 -8.30
C THR A 67 2.56 1.16 -9.11
N PHE A 68 2.59 1.07 -10.44
CA PHE A 68 1.76 1.91 -11.31
C PHE A 68 0.27 1.60 -11.15
N LEU A 69 -0.10 0.31 -11.09
CA LEU A 69 -1.47 -0.11 -10.81
C LEU A 69 -1.94 0.36 -9.43
N ALA A 70 -1.09 0.29 -8.41
CA ALA A 70 -1.40 0.79 -7.07
C ALA A 70 -1.61 2.32 -7.06
N ALA A 71 -0.78 3.07 -7.80
CA ALA A 71 -0.95 4.51 -7.95
C ALA A 71 -2.27 4.87 -8.67
N LEU A 72 -2.63 4.11 -9.72
CA LEU A 72 -3.89 4.28 -10.42
C LEU A 72 -5.10 3.94 -9.53
N ALA A 73 -5.01 2.89 -8.72
CA ALA A 73 -6.04 2.55 -7.74
C ALA A 73 -6.19 3.65 -6.67
N CYS A 74 -5.08 4.26 -6.24
CA CYS A 74 -5.09 5.38 -5.32
C CYS A 74 -5.76 6.64 -5.90
N TRP A 75 -5.72 6.82 -7.23
CA TRP A 75 -6.48 7.88 -7.90
C TRP A 75 -7.99 7.68 -7.77
N PHE A 76 -8.43 6.42 -7.69
CA PHE A 76 -9.86 6.07 -7.55
C PHE A 76 -10.35 6.18 -6.10
N LEU A 77 -9.46 6.40 -5.13
CA LEU A 77 -9.84 6.54 -3.73
C LEU A 77 -10.59 7.86 -3.53
N PRO A 78 -11.77 7.84 -2.89
CA PRO A 78 -12.52 9.05 -2.61
C PRO A 78 -11.74 9.92 -1.62
N GLU A 79 -11.62 11.21 -1.94
CA GLU A 79 -10.93 12.17 -1.08
C GLU A 79 -11.67 12.27 0.27
N THR A 80 -10.96 11.97 1.37
CA THR A 80 -11.47 12.13 2.76
C THR A 80 -11.28 13.55 3.28
N ARG A 81 -10.56 14.39 2.54
CA ARG A 81 -10.20 15.76 2.94
C ARG A 81 -11.47 16.62 3.07
N GLY A 82 -11.89 16.90 4.31
CA GLY A 82 -13.02 17.78 4.62
C GLY A 82 -14.36 17.10 4.93
N LYS A 83 -14.40 15.77 5.10
CA LYS A 83 -15.58 15.07 5.64
C LYS A 83 -15.43 14.90 7.16
N PRO A 84 -16.51 15.05 7.97
CA PRO A 84 -16.45 14.77 9.39
C PRO A 84 -16.02 13.32 9.58
N THR A 85 -15.03 13.10 10.45
CA THR A 85 -14.63 11.75 10.86
C THR A 85 -15.84 11.02 11.41
N LEU A 86 -15.97 9.72 11.13
CA LEU A 86 -17.11 8.90 11.56
C LEU A 86 -17.28 8.85 13.11
N GLU A 87 -16.35 9.44 13.87
CA GLU A 87 -16.46 9.62 15.33
C GLU A 87 -17.40 10.76 15.75
N VAL A 88 -17.89 11.62 14.84
CA VAL A 88 -18.79 12.74 15.18
C VAL A 88 -20.29 12.43 14.93
N ILE A 89 -20.69 11.15 14.88
CA ILE A 89 -22.11 10.72 14.89
C ILE A 89 -22.36 9.81 16.08
#